data_AF-A0A9D2PE28-F1
#
_entry.id   AF-A0A9D2PE28-F1
#
_cell.length_a   1.000
_cell.length_b   1.000
_cell.length_c   1.000
_cell.angle_alpha   90.00
_cell.angle_beta   90.00
_cell.angle_gamma   90.00
#
_symmetry.space_group_name_H-M   'P 1'
#
loop_
_entity.id
_entity.type
_entity.pdbx_description
1 polymer ?
#
loop_
_entity_poly.entity_id
_entity_poly.type
_entity_poly.pdbx_seq_one_letter_code
_entity_poly.pdbx_strand_id
1 'polypeptide(L)'
;MGLLNFIFKKDKKKNDFSPDFNLSEYDNLLNFLDYGGNSDVWEIMKKENNWKFPKDSTEIFMEYQEEVRPISDKYYRLLKIIEKDWSALYNSKDYNSALSNKVERECIDAIECFKKMRAIDIKYGEMSPKNIPAFKRLAMLYERRSDYERAADICKQAIFLEMDERPRMLRMIKKAGRTPTDEEMELINSE
;
A
#
# COMPACT_ATOMS: atom_id res chain seq x y z
N MET A 1 -21.11 45.93 -56.20
CA MET A 1 -20.26 44.73 -56.01
C MET A 1 -19.70 44.84 -54.60
N GLY A 2 -20.50 44.36 -53.64
CA GLY A 2 -20.33 44.64 -52.20
C GLY A 2 -19.25 43.78 -51.56
N LEU A 3 -18.50 44.42 -50.67
CA LEU A 3 -17.43 43.88 -49.86
C LEU A 3 -17.87 42.68 -49.00
N LEU A 4 -16.99 41.67 -48.95
CA LEU A 4 -16.55 40.92 -47.77
C LEU A 4 -17.54 40.83 -46.60
N ASN A 5 -18.43 39.84 -46.64
CA ASN A 5 -19.03 39.27 -45.42
C ASN A 5 -18.15 38.12 -44.90
N PHE A 6 -17.00 38.46 -44.33
CA PHE A 6 -16.38 37.58 -43.32
C PHE A 6 -17.16 37.80 -42.03
N ILE A 7 -18.16 36.95 -41.82
CA ILE A 7 -18.97 36.95 -40.61
C ILE A 7 -18.03 36.62 -39.44
N PHE A 8 -17.77 37.64 -38.63
CA PHE A 8 -17.30 37.53 -37.26
C PHE A 8 -18.12 36.45 -36.54
N LYS A 9 -17.51 35.28 -36.30
CA LYS A 9 -17.97 34.34 -35.28
C LYS A 9 -17.78 35.06 -33.93
N LYS A 10 -18.83 35.77 -33.51
CA LYS A 10 -19.14 36.24 -32.16
C LYS A 10 -18.01 36.08 -31.14
N ASP A 11 -17.46 37.21 -30.70
CA ASP A 11 -16.75 37.41 -29.42
C ASP A 11 -17.66 37.24 -28.18
N LYS A 12 -18.74 36.47 -28.29
CA LYS A 12 -19.45 35.93 -27.13
C LYS A 12 -18.83 34.57 -26.88
N LYS A 13 -18.11 34.37 -25.76
CA LYS A 13 -18.11 33.11 -24.96
C LYS A 13 -16.92 32.86 -24.02
N LYS A 14 -15.87 33.69 -23.91
CA LYS A 14 -14.79 33.37 -22.95
C LYS A 14 -15.13 33.62 -21.47
N ASN A 15 -15.96 34.62 -21.17
CA ASN A 15 -16.30 35.00 -19.79
C ASN A 15 -17.52 34.27 -19.20
N ASP A 16 -18.24 33.45 -19.99
CA ASP A 16 -19.45 32.73 -19.54
C ASP A 16 -19.17 31.26 -19.20
N PHE A 17 -17.91 30.82 -19.21
CA PHE A 17 -17.57 29.45 -18.82
C PHE A 17 -17.73 29.29 -17.30
N SER A 18 -18.54 28.31 -16.90
CA SER A 18 -18.64 27.86 -15.52
C SER A 18 -18.09 26.44 -15.43
N PRO A 19 -17.09 26.19 -14.57
CA PRO A 19 -16.63 24.84 -14.32
C PRO A 19 -17.71 23.97 -13.66
N ASP A 20 -17.61 22.67 -13.88
CA ASP A 20 -18.29 21.65 -13.09
C ASP A 20 -17.36 21.18 -11.97
N PHE A 21 -17.66 21.60 -10.73
CA PHE A 21 -16.86 21.23 -9.56
C PHE A 21 -17.00 19.77 -9.12
N ASN A 22 -17.82 18.97 -9.82
CA ASN A 22 -17.82 17.52 -9.66
C ASN A 22 -16.76 16.83 -10.54
N LEU A 23 -16.19 17.54 -11.51
CA LEU A 23 -15.13 17.05 -12.40
C LEU A 23 -13.76 17.56 -11.94
N SER A 24 -12.71 16.85 -12.35
CA SER A 24 -11.34 17.26 -12.05
C SER A 24 -10.95 18.59 -12.70
N GLU A 25 -9.84 19.18 -12.27
CA GLU A 25 -9.28 20.34 -12.96
C GLU A 25 -8.96 20.00 -14.42
N TYR A 26 -8.36 18.84 -14.66
CA TYR A 26 -7.98 18.41 -16.00
C TYR A 26 -9.20 18.30 -16.92
N ASP A 27 -10.29 17.68 -16.45
CA ASP A 27 -11.53 17.56 -17.22
C ASP A 27 -12.15 18.93 -17.51
N ASN A 28 -12.16 19.83 -16.53
CA ASN A 28 -12.67 21.19 -16.72
C ASN A 28 -11.79 22.00 -17.68
N LEU A 29 -10.46 21.83 -17.62
CA LEU A 29 -9.54 22.45 -18.55
C LEU A 29 -9.79 21.95 -19.98
N LEU A 30 -9.96 20.64 -20.19
CA LEU A 30 -10.32 20.08 -21.50
C LEU A 30 -11.64 20.68 -22.02
N ASN A 31 -12.67 20.72 -21.19
CA ASN A 31 -13.95 21.35 -21.53
C ASN A 31 -13.79 22.83 -21.89
N PHE A 32 -12.92 23.56 -21.18
CA PHE A 32 -12.64 24.97 -21.45
C PHE A 32 -11.89 25.17 -22.78
N LEU A 33 -10.91 24.31 -23.07
CA LEU A 33 -10.18 24.32 -24.35
C LEU A 33 -11.12 24.04 -25.52
N ASP A 34 -12.03 23.07 -25.38
CA ASP A 34 -13.08 22.77 -26.37
C ASP A 34 -14.06 23.93 -26.57
N TYR A 35 -14.27 24.74 -25.52
CA TYR A 35 -15.06 25.97 -25.58
C TYR A 35 -14.33 27.16 -26.24
N GLY A 36 -13.11 26.95 -26.76
CA GLY A 36 -12.27 27.97 -27.39
C GLY A 36 -11.42 28.78 -26.41
N GLY A 37 -11.30 28.32 -25.16
CA GLY A 37 -10.37 28.81 -24.16
C GLY A 37 -8.91 28.47 -24.48
N ASN A 38 -7.99 28.90 -23.62
CA ASN A 38 -6.59 28.48 -23.63
C ASN A 38 -6.07 28.34 -22.19
N SER A 39 -4.96 27.64 -22.01
CA SER A 39 -4.37 27.37 -20.69
C SER A 39 -4.02 28.64 -19.90
N ASP A 40 -3.51 29.68 -20.56
CA ASP A 40 -3.10 30.90 -19.87
C ASP A 40 -4.30 31.64 -19.26
N VAL A 41 -5.42 31.70 -19.99
CA VAL A 41 -6.68 32.27 -19.49
C VAL A 41 -7.29 31.41 -18.39
N TRP A 42 -7.19 30.08 -18.49
CA TRP A 42 -7.64 29.15 -17.45
C TRP A 42 -6.96 29.42 -16.10
N GLU A 43 -5.62 29.53 -16.09
CA GLU A 43 -4.85 29.78 -14.87
C GLU A 43 -5.22 31.11 -14.21
N ILE A 44 -5.45 32.16 -15.00
CA ILE A 44 -5.91 33.46 -14.50
C ILE A 44 -7.30 33.31 -13.86
N MET A 45 -8.25 32.71 -14.57
CA MET A 45 -9.63 32.56 -14.08
C MET A 45 -9.69 31.71 -12.81
N LYS A 46 -8.98 30.57 -12.78
CA LYS A 46 -8.89 29.70 -11.61
C LYS A 46 -8.38 30.47 -10.40
N LYS A 47 -7.32 31.27 -10.57
CA LYS A 47 -6.71 32.06 -9.50
C LYS A 47 -7.64 33.18 -9.01
N GLU A 48 -8.21 33.95 -9.92
CA GLU A 48 -9.11 35.08 -9.58
C GLU A 48 -10.38 34.62 -8.88
N ASN A 49 -10.93 33.47 -9.31
CA ASN A 49 -12.15 32.91 -8.74
C ASN A 49 -11.89 31.93 -7.59
N ASN A 50 -10.62 31.67 -7.24
CA ASN A 50 -10.20 30.72 -6.20
C ASN A 50 -10.86 29.34 -6.37
N TRP A 51 -10.90 28.85 -7.62
CA TRP A 51 -11.49 27.56 -7.94
C TRP A 51 -10.68 26.42 -7.36
N LYS A 52 -11.39 25.43 -6.80
CA LYS A 52 -10.83 24.20 -6.26
C LYS A 52 -11.58 23.03 -6.86
N PHE A 53 -10.84 22.06 -7.36
CA PHE A 53 -11.36 20.89 -8.03
C PHE A 53 -11.06 19.63 -7.20
N PRO A 54 -11.91 18.60 -7.29
CA PRO A 54 -11.54 17.27 -6.84
C PRO A 54 -10.30 16.78 -7.62
N LYS A 55 -9.51 15.93 -6.97
CA LYS A 55 -8.37 15.30 -7.61
C LYS A 55 -8.82 14.31 -8.66
N ASP A 56 -8.11 14.26 -9.78
CA ASP A 56 -8.31 13.17 -10.75
C ASP A 56 -7.63 11.87 -10.30
N SER A 57 -7.91 10.79 -11.03
CA SER A 57 -7.34 9.47 -10.74
C SER A 57 -5.82 9.41 -10.89
N THR A 58 -5.21 10.25 -11.72
CA THR A 58 -3.75 10.34 -11.89
C THR A 58 -3.12 11.00 -10.69
N GLU A 59 -3.68 12.11 -10.21
CA GLU A 59 -3.20 12.79 -8.99
C GLU A 59 -3.29 11.88 -7.77
N ILE A 60 -4.43 11.18 -7.60
CA ILE A 60 -4.60 10.20 -6.51
C ILE A 60 -3.56 9.08 -6.61
N PHE A 61 -3.33 8.55 -7.82
CA PHE A 61 -2.33 7.51 -8.04
C PHE A 61 -0.91 8.00 -7.75
N MET A 62 -0.57 9.24 -8.14
CA MET A 62 0.75 9.82 -7.86
C MET A 62 1.00 9.98 -6.36
N GLU A 63 0.03 10.48 -5.60
CA GLU A 63 0.15 10.60 -4.14
C GLU A 63 0.28 9.22 -3.46
N TYR A 64 -0.50 8.24 -3.90
CA TYR A 64 -0.35 6.86 -3.46
C TYR A 64 1.07 6.34 -3.71
N GLN A 65 1.59 6.53 -4.93
CA GLN A 65 2.94 6.09 -5.29
C GLN A 65 4.02 6.80 -4.47
N GLU A 66 3.90 8.11 -4.24
CA GLU A 66 4.83 8.88 -3.42
C GLU A 66 4.88 8.37 -1.98
N GLU A 67 3.73 8.03 -1.39
CA GLU A 67 3.66 7.49 -0.03
C GLU A 67 4.16 6.05 0.08
N VAL A 68 3.73 5.16 -0.83
CA VAL A 68 4.01 3.72 -0.70
C VAL A 68 5.41 3.34 -1.15
N ARG A 69 5.95 4.00 -2.18
CA ARG A 69 7.21 3.61 -2.83
C ARG A 69 8.42 3.50 -1.91
N PRO A 70 8.75 4.47 -1.03
CA PRO A 70 9.91 4.32 -0.15
C PRO A 70 9.78 3.12 0.81
N ILE A 71 8.56 2.77 1.19
CA ILE A 71 8.26 1.65 2.09
C ILE A 71 8.31 0.33 1.33
N SER A 72 7.68 0.27 0.15
CA SER A 72 7.65 -0.93 -0.69
C SER A 72 9.04 -1.28 -1.24
N ASP A 73 9.85 -0.29 -1.61
CA ASP A 73 11.25 -0.50 -2.03
C ASP A 73 12.08 -1.12 -0.88
N LYS A 74 11.88 -0.66 0.36
CA LYS A 74 12.51 -1.27 1.54
C LYS A 74 11.99 -2.70 1.76
N TYR A 75 10.69 -2.91 1.71
CA TYR A 75 10.05 -4.21 1.88
C TYR A 75 10.61 -5.27 0.91
N TYR A 76 10.57 -5.00 -0.39
CA TYR A 76 11.00 -5.96 -1.40
C TYR A 76 12.51 -6.23 -1.37
N ARG A 77 13.32 -5.23 -0.98
CA ARG A 77 14.74 -5.43 -0.71
C ARG A 77 14.96 -6.38 0.47
N LEU A 78 14.22 -6.21 1.56
CA LEU A 78 14.32 -7.10 2.72
C LEU A 78 13.91 -8.52 2.38
N LEU A 79 12.83 -8.72 1.62
CA LEU A 79 12.41 -10.07 1.20
C LEU A 79 13.51 -10.83 0.44
N LYS A 80 14.22 -10.15 -0.48
CA LYS A 80 15.35 -10.74 -1.21
C LYS A 80 16.49 -11.14 -0.27
N ILE A 81 16.77 -10.33 0.75
CA ILE A 81 17.83 -10.64 1.72
C ILE A 81 17.41 -11.82 2.60
N ILE A 82 16.18 -11.79 3.13
CA ILE A 82 15.61 -12.86 3.96
C ILE A 82 15.64 -14.19 3.20
N GLU A 83 15.25 -14.21 1.92
CA GLU A 83 15.25 -15.45 1.12
C GLU A 83 16.65 -16.06 1.00
N LYS A 84 17.65 -15.23 0.69
CA LYS A 84 19.04 -15.65 0.57
C LYS A 84 19.60 -16.14 1.91
N ASP A 85 19.47 -15.32 2.94
CA ASP A 85 20.07 -15.57 4.25
C ASP A 85 19.35 -16.71 4.99
N TRP A 86 18.03 -16.87 4.79
CA TRP A 86 17.30 -18.02 5.29
C TRP A 86 17.83 -19.34 4.70
N SER A 87 18.08 -19.37 3.39
CA SER A 87 18.58 -20.58 2.73
C SER A 87 19.94 -21.00 3.31
N ALA A 88 20.83 -20.03 3.54
CA ALA A 88 22.11 -20.27 4.20
C ALA A 88 21.94 -20.74 5.66
N LEU A 89 21.07 -20.08 6.43
CA LEU A 89 20.78 -20.42 7.83
C LEU A 89 20.18 -21.82 7.98
N TYR A 90 19.23 -22.17 7.13
CA TYR A 90 18.56 -23.47 7.17
C TYR A 90 19.53 -24.63 6.93
N ASN A 91 20.48 -24.42 6.02
CA ASN A 91 21.53 -25.39 5.71
C ASN A 91 22.56 -25.52 6.84
N SER A 92 22.93 -24.40 7.50
CA SER A 92 23.89 -24.44 8.61
C SER A 92 23.32 -25.06 9.88
N LYS A 93 21.98 -25.01 10.06
CA LYS A 93 21.26 -25.44 11.27
C LYS A 93 21.68 -24.72 12.55
N ASP A 94 22.48 -23.65 12.45
CA ASP A 94 22.88 -22.83 13.58
C ASP A 94 21.91 -21.66 13.76
N TYR A 95 20.79 -21.96 14.40
CA TYR A 95 19.71 -21.02 14.66
C TYR A 95 20.00 -20.06 15.82
N ASN A 96 21.19 -20.08 16.43
CA ASN A 96 21.60 -19.10 17.45
C ASN A 96 22.77 -18.21 16.97
N SER A 97 23.17 -18.36 15.71
CA SER A 97 24.24 -17.59 15.06
C SER A 97 23.92 -16.10 14.88
N ALA A 98 24.96 -15.30 14.58
CA ALA A 98 24.79 -13.93 14.12
C ALA A 98 23.92 -13.81 12.85
N LEU A 99 23.99 -14.80 11.94
CA LEU A 99 23.14 -14.86 10.75
C LEU A 99 21.67 -15.02 11.14
N SER A 100 21.37 -15.88 12.11
CA SER A 100 20.00 -16.06 12.62
C SER A 100 19.43 -14.78 13.24
N ASN A 101 20.25 -14.03 14.00
CA ASN A 101 19.86 -12.73 14.56
C ASN A 101 19.64 -11.67 13.47
N LYS A 102 20.40 -11.74 12.37
CA LYS A 102 20.19 -10.87 11.21
C LYS A 102 18.85 -11.17 10.53
N VAL A 103 18.59 -12.45 10.23
CA VAL A 103 17.32 -12.89 9.63
C VAL A 103 16.11 -12.51 10.49
N GLU A 104 16.22 -12.63 11.83
CA GLU A 104 15.17 -12.19 12.75
C GLU A 104 14.85 -10.71 12.59
N ARG A 105 15.86 -9.84 12.66
CA ARG A 105 15.68 -8.38 12.50
C ARG A 105 15.08 -8.04 11.15
N GLU A 106 15.55 -8.67 10.07
CA GLU A 106 15.06 -8.40 8.73
C GLU A 106 13.61 -8.84 8.54
N CYS A 107 13.20 -9.97 9.13
CA CYS A 107 11.81 -10.39 9.12
C CYS A 107 10.92 -9.41 9.88
N ILE A 108 11.35 -8.95 11.06
CA ILE A 108 10.62 -7.94 11.85
C ILE A 108 10.48 -6.64 11.03
N ASP A 109 11.58 -6.15 10.46
CA ASP A 109 11.58 -4.95 9.62
C ASP A 109 10.65 -5.10 8.40
N ALA A 110 10.62 -6.27 7.76
CA ALA A 110 9.76 -6.53 6.61
C ALA A 110 8.28 -6.56 7.01
N ILE A 111 7.95 -7.13 8.17
CA ILE A 111 6.58 -7.14 8.72
C ILE A 111 6.13 -5.70 9.01
N GLU A 112 6.99 -4.87 9.61
CA GLU A 112 6.66 -3.47 9.88
C GLU A 112 6.50 -2.64 8.59
N CYS A 113 7.33 -2.89 7.58
CA CYS A 113 7.12 -2.30 6.25
C CYS A 113 5.77 -2.72 5.67
N PHE A 114 5.40 -4.01 5.75
CA PHE A 114 4.12 -4.50 5.26
C PHE A 114 2.93 -3.83 5.98
N LYS A 115 2.96 -3.73 7.32
CA LYS A 115 1.90 -3.05 8.08
C LYS A 115 1.70 -1.60 7.63
N LYS A 116 2.80 -0.88 7.37
CA LYS A 116 2.75 0.49 6.85
C LYS A 116 2.21 0.55 5.42
N MET A 117 2.65 -0.34 4.53
CA MET A 117 2.11 -0.44 3.18
C MET A 117 0.61 -0.71 3.21
N ARG A 118 0.15 -1.69 4.01
CA ARG A 118 -1.28 -2.02 4.13
C ARG A 118 -2.12 -0.84 4.61
N ALA A 119 -1.61 -0.03 5.53
CA ALA A 119 -2.31 1.19 5.97
C ALA A 119 -2.46 2.22 4.83
N ILE A 120 -1.44 2.36 3.98
CA ILE A 120 -1.48 3.23 2.78
C ILE A 120 -2.44 2.62 1.75
N ASP A 121 -2.36 1.32 1.49
CA ASP A 121 -3.24 0.64 0.53
C ASP A 121 -4.72 0.85 0.92
N ILE A 122 -5.07 0.65 2.20
CA ILE A 122 -6.42 0.89 2.72
C ILE A 122 -6.84 2.36 2.53
N LYS A 123 -5.95 3.32 2.80
CA LYS A 123 -6.22 4.75 2.64
C LYS A 123 -6.59 5.10 1.19
N TYR A 124 -5.97 4.45 0.21
CA TYR A 124 -6.19 4.72 -1.21
C TYR A 124 -7.14 3.72 -1.90
N GLY A 125 -7.70 2.75 -1.17
CA GLY A 125 -8.57 1.72 -1.74
C GLY A 125 -7.83 0.68 -2.59
N GLU A 126 -6.51 0.57 -2.41
CA GLU A 126 -5.63 -0.35 -3.11
C GLU A 126 -5.55 -1.72 -2.40
N MET A 127 -5.09 -2.74 -3.12
CA MET A 127 -4.97 -4.10 -2.58
C MET A 127 -3.56 -4.39 -2.04
N SER A 128 -3.49 -4.83 -0.79
CA SER A 128 -2.24 -5.31 -0.20
C SER A 128 -1.85 -6.72 -0.64
N PRO A 129 -0.54 -7.05 -0.63
CA PRO A 129 -0.09 -8.42 -0.84
C PRO A 129 -0.66 -9.38 0.22
N LYS A 130 -1.18 -10.53 -0.22
CA LYS A 130 -1.85 -11.53 0.66
C LYS A 130 -0.91 -12.55 1.30
N ASN A 131 0.30 -12.71 0.76
CA ASN A 131 1.28 -13.69 1.25
C ASN A 131 2.57 -12.98 1.61
N ILE A 132 2.92 -12.98 2.89
CA ILE A 132 4.08 -12.27 3.44
C ILE A 132 5.04 -13.31 4.04
N PRO A 133 6.07 -13.75 3.27
CA PRO A 133 6.96 -14.82 3.70
C PRO A 133 7.67 -14.56 5.03
N ALA A 134 7.86 -13.30 5.40
CA ALA A 134 8.54 -12.89 6.63
C ALA A 134 7.88 -13.46 7.89
N PHE A 135 6.54 -13.49 7.98
CA PHE A 135 5.82 -14.10 9.11
C PHE A 135 6.18 -15.58 9.26
N LYS A 136 6.07 -16.34 8.17
CA LYS A 136 6.40 -17.77 8.15
C LYS A 136 7.85 -18.03 8.53
N ARG A 137 8.80 -17.25 7.98
CA ARG A 137 10.24 -17.40 8.29
C ARG A 137 10.53 -17.09 9.76
N LEU A 138 9.93 -16.02 10.30
CA LEU A 138 10.14 -15.63 11.69
C LEU A 138 9.55 -16.65 12.67
N ALA A 139 8.32 -17.14 12.42
CA ALA A 139 7.72 -18.19 13.23
C ALA A 139 8.56 -19.48 13.18
N MET A 140 9.07 -19.86 12.00
CA MET A 140 9.98 -21.01 11.88
C MET A 140 11.30 -20.79 12.62
N LEU A 141 11.85 -19.59 12.63
CA LEU A 141 13.09 -19.29 13.36
C LEU A 141 12.89 -19.50 14.86
N TYR A 142 11.82 -18.94 15.41
CA TYR A 142 11.46 -19.12 16.81
C TYR A 142 11.17 -20.59 17.15
N GLU A 143 10.45 -21.31 16.28
CA GLU A 143 10.25 -22.77 16.41
C GLU A 143 11.58 -23.53 16.50
N ARG A 144 12.59 -23.16 15.69
CA ARG A 144 13.92 -23.80 15.68
C ARG A 144 14.77 -23.45 16.90
N ARG A 145 14.50 -22.32 17.54
CA ARG A 145 15.10 -21.91 18.82
C ARG A 145 14.36 -22.44 20.04
N SER A 146 13.32 -23.25 19.83
CA SER A 146 12.40 -23.72 20.86
C SER A 146 11.65 -22.62 21.60
N ASP A 147 11.55 -21.43 20.98
CA ASP A 147 10.76 -20.32 21.50
C ASP A 147 9.35 -20.39 20.94
N TYR A 148 8.57 -21.33 21.48
CA TYR A 148 7.26 -21.66 20.94
C TYR A 148 6.21 -20.57 21.19
N GLU A 149 6.34 -19.81 22.28
CA GLU A 149 5.44 -18.68 22.57
C GLU A 149 5.63 -17.55 21.55
N ARG A 150 6.88 -17.13 21.27
CA ARG A 150 7.10 -16.12 20.22
C ARG A 150 6.70 -16.65 18.85
N ALA A 151 6.91 -17.93 18.56
CA ALA A 151 6.45 -18.51 17.30
C ALA A 151 4.91 -18.47 17.17
N ALA A 152 4.17 -18.77 18.24
CA ALA A 152 2.71 -18.69 18.27
C ALA A 152 2.22 -17.25 18.08
N ASP A 153 2.83 -16.28 18.76
CA ASP A 153 2.44 -14.86 18.65
C ASP A 153 2.64 -14.30 17.23
N ILE A 154 3.73 -14.67 16.55
CA ILE A 154 3.93 -14.30 15.14
C ILE A 154 2.85 -14.92 14.23
N CYS A 155 2.42 -16.16 14.50
CA CYS A 155 1.31 -16.76 13.74
C CYS A 155 -0.01 -16.02 14.00
N LYS A 156 -0.27 -15.65 15.25
CA LYS A 156 -1.45 -14.86 15.65
C LYS A 156 -1.50 -13.54 14.90
N GLN A 157 -0.39 -12.81 14.86
CA GLN A 157 -0.28 -11.56 14.10
C GLN A 157 -0.53 -11.75 12.60
N ALA A 158 -0.07 -12.86 12.02
CA ALA A 158 -0.33 -13.18 10.61
C ALA A 158 -1.82 -13.44 10.33
N ILE A 159 -2.51 -14.15 11.24
CA ILE A 159 -3.96 -14.45 11.13
C ILE A 159 -4.78 -13.16 11.18
N PHE A 160 -4.44 -12.22 12.07
CA PHE A 160 -5.08 -10.89 12.10
C PHE A 160 -4.90 -10.09 10.80
N LEU A 161 -3.91 -10.46 9.99
CA LEU A 161 -3.63 -9.87 8.68
C LEU A 161 -4.07 -10.80 7.53
N GLU A 162 -5.03 -11.68 7.81
CA GLU A 162 -5.72 -12.58 6.86
C GLU A 162 -4.79 -13.64 6.22
N MET A 163 -3.68 -13.97 6.88
CA MET A 163 -2.79 -15.07 6.47
C MET A 163 -3.10 -16.32 7.29
N ASP A 164 -3.38 -17.42 6.61
CA ASP A 164 -3.68 -18.68 7.29
C ASP A 164 -2.42 -19.35 7.87
N GLU A 165 -2.10 -19.00 9.11
CA GLU A 165 -1.09 -19.67 9.94
C GLU A 165 -1.73 -20.43 11.13
N ARG A 166 -3.05 -20.65 11.12
CA ARG A 166 -3.79 -21.38 12.19
C ARG A 166 -3.18 -22.75 12.49
N PRO A 167 -2.81 -23.60 11.50
CA PRO A 167 -2.19 -24.90 11.77
C PRO A 167 -0.82 -24.78 12.43
N ARG A 168 -0.05 -23.73 12.12
CA ARG A 168 1.25 -23.48 12.75
C ARG A 168 1.07 -22.98 14.17
N MET A 169 0.16 -22.03 14.39
CA MET A 169 -0.15 -21.50 15.72
C MET A 169 -0.55 -22.62 16.69
N LEU A 170 -1.50 -23.47 16.29
CA LEU A 170 -1.90 -24.66 17.05
C LEU A 170 -0.72 -25.57 17.40
N ARG A 171 0.15 -25.83 16.42
CA ARG A 171 1.35 -26.64 16.65
C ARG A 171 2.30 -25.98 17.65
N MET A 172 2.47 -24.66 17.61
CA MET A 172 3.38 -23.93 18.49
C MET A 172 2.84 -23.88 19.92
N ILE A 173 1.55 -23.60 20.10
CA ILE A 173 0.86 -23.64 21.39
C ILE A 173 1.03 -25.03 22.05
N LYS A 174 0.82 -26.11 21.29
CA LYS A 174 1.04 -27.47 21.79
C LYS A 174 2.50 -27.72 22.21
N LYS A 175 3.47 -27.24 21.43
CA LYS A 175 4.91 -27.38 21.75
C LYS A 175 5.31 -26.55 22.97
N ALA A 176 4.63 -25.42 23.22
CA ALA A 176 4.79 -24.63 24.43
C ALA A 176 4.23 -25.31 25.68
N GLY A 177 3.45 -26.39 25.54
CA GLY A 177 2.92 -27.16 26.66
C GLY A 177 1.67 -26.54 27.29
N ARG A 178 0.95 -25.67 26.56
CA ARG A 178 -0.31 -25.07 27.02
C ARG A 178 -1.46 -25.34 26.05
N THR A 179 -2.67 -25.01 26.48
CA THR A 179 -3.85 -24.90 25.60
C THR A 179 -3.93 -23.49 25.01
N PRO A 180 -4.66 -23.30 23.90
CA PRO A 180 -4.92 -21.95 23.39
C PRO A 180 -5.73 -21.13 24.40
N THR A 181 -5.49 -19.83 24.40
CA THR A 181 -6.33 -18.83 25.08
C THR A 181 -7.68 -18.67 24.38
N ASP A 182 -8.66 -18.03 25.01
CA ASP A 182 -9.97 -17.78 24.40
C ASP A 182 -9.84 -16.99 23.09
N GLU A 183 -9.00 -15.94 23.06
CA GLU A 183 -8.68 -15.17 21.85
C GLU A 183 -8.09 -16.06 20.74
N GLU A 184 -7.10 -16.89 21.07
CA GLU A 184 -6.50 -17.80 20.09
C GLU A 184 -7.50 -18.85 19.60
N MET A 185 -8.39 -19.36 20.48
CA MET A 185 -9.45 -20.29 20.10
C MET A 185 -10.44 -19.68 19.11
N GLU A 186 -10.83 -18.41 19.31
CA GLU A 186 -11.68 -17.68 18.38
C GLU A 186 -11.01 -17.59 16.99
N LEU A 187 -9.73 -17.22 16.94
CA LEU A 187 -8.96 -17.12 15.69
C LEU A 187 -8.74 -18.48 15.01
N ILE A 188 -8.62 -19.56 15.79
CA ILE A 188 -8.48 -20.92 15.25
C ILE A 188 -9.79 -21.37 14.58
N ASN A 189 -10.93 -20.98 15.16
CA ASN A 189 -12.25 -21.42 14.71
C ASN A 189 -12.90 -20.49 13.68
N SER A 190 -12.40 -19.26 13.51
CA SER A 190 -12.86 -18.37 12.45
C SER A 190 -12.48 -18.94 11.08
N GLU A 191 -13.44 -19.14 10.18
CA GLU A 191 -13.25 -19.66 8.81
C GLU A 191 -12.62 -18.64 7.87
#